data_AF-A0A9X8WKT8-F1
#
_entry.id   AF-A0A9X8WKT8-F1
#
_cell.length_a   1.000
_cell.length_b   1.000
_cell.length_c   1.000
_cell.angle_alpha   90.00
_cell.angle_beta   90.00
_cell.angle_gamma   90.00
#
_symmetry.space_group_name_H-M   'P 1'
#
loop_
_entity.id
_entity.type
_entity.pdbx_description
1 polymer ?
#
loop_
_entity_poly.entity_id
_entity_poly.type
_entity_poly.pdbx_seq_one_letter_code
_entity_poly.pdbx_strand_id
1 'polypeptide(L)'
;MEWIYKYFSLTAVIAGLGFLIKYLIQRKIDSYFNTKLEDHKQELTVMSEKVKYDISKKLFDFEAYATKKHIVYPELYQHVFSISIEITELLAVAEVRYSWEPDTIHDLTKLSKEQETELWDKLTDLLINCRKSLMYFEENELFLSQEISDQVREIFVDLNTLLTNLFEDHVYDKPTVSKESRLIQNKIIRLKKEFHKELSYSHYEENEVKV
;
A
#
# COMPACT_ATOMS: atom_id res chain seq x y z
N MET A 1 -69.27 -26.04 66.20
CA MET A 1 -67.88 -26.41 65.82
C MET A 1 -67.74 -26.66 64.33
N GLU A 2 -68.71 -27.26 63.64
CA GLU A 2 -68.61 -27.56 62.19
C GLU A 2 -68.41 -26.35 61.26
N TRP A 3 -68.96 -25.19 61.60
CA TRP A 3 -68.82 -23.97 60.79
C TRP A 3 -67.37 -23.46 60.71
N ILE A 4 -66.56 -23.67 61.77
CA ILE A 4 -65.15 -23.29 61.83
C ILE A 4 -64.31 -24.16 60.90
N TYR A 5 -64.57 -25.48 60.87
CA TYR A 5 -63.88 -26.40 59.96
C TYR A 5 -64.18 -26.12 58.48
N LYS A 6 -65.42 -25.72 58.15
CA LYS A 6 -65.79 -25.29 56.79
C LYS A 6 -65.08 -24.00 56.37
N TYR A 7 -64.90 -23.06 57.30
CA TYR A 7 -64.20 -21.81 57.01
C TYR A 7 -62.69 -22.05 56.80
N PHE A 8 -62.08 -22.87 57.68
CA PHE A 8 -60.66 -23.20 57.60
C PHE A 8 -60.31 -23.97 56.31
N SER A 9 -61.18 -24.90 55.88
CA SER A 9 -60.97 -25.64 54.63
C SER A 9 -61.08 -24.75 53.39
N LEU A 10 -62.02 -23.79 53.37
CA LEU A 10 -62.18 -22.84 52.26
C LEU A 10 -60.95 -21.93 52.13
N THR A 11 -60.43 -21.38 53.24
CA THR A 11 -59.24 -20.53 53.23
C THR A 11 -57.99 -21.30 52.78
N ALA A 12 -57.85 -22.56 53.17
CA ALA A 12 -56.74 -23.41 52.75
C ALA A 12 -56.79 -23.71 51.25
N VAL A 13 -57.99 -23.94 50.69
CA VAL A 13 -58.17 -24.14 49.25
C VAL A 13 -57.82 -22.88 48.48
N ILE A 14 -58.30 -21.70 48.90
CA ILE A 14 -57.99 -20.43 48.23
C ILE A 14 -56.49 -20.14 48.29
N ALA A 15 -55.85 -20.34 49.44
CA ALA A 15 -54.40 -20.17 49.59
C ALA A 15 -53.61 -21.14 48.70
N GLY A 16 -54.02 -22.40 48.64
CA GLY A 16 -53.42 -23.41 47.77
C GLY A 16 -53.54 -23.03 46.30
N LEU A 17 -54.71 -22.57 45.86
CA LEU A 17 -54.97 -22.12 44.48
C LEU A 17 -54.15 -20.88 44.14
N GLY A 18 -54.09 -19.91 45.05
CA GLY A 18 -53.25 -18.71 44.90
C GLY A 18 -51.77 -19.04 44.78
N PHE A 19 -51.27 -19.97 45.59
CA PHE A 19 -49.89 -20.46 45.49
C PHE A 19 -49.62 -21.13 44.15
N LEU A 20 -50.54 -21.99 43.67
CA LEU A 20 -50.42 -22.70 42.40
C LEU A 20 -50.39 -21.73 41.22
N ILE A 21 -51.29 -20.74 41.20
CA ILE A 21 -51.31 -19.68 40.17
C ILE A 21 -49.99 -18.89 40.20
N LYS A 22 -49.55 -18.44 41.38
CA LYS A 22 -48.29 -17.71 41.53
C LYS A 22 -47.10 -18.54 41.00
N TYR A 23 -47.04 -19.81 41.37
CA TYR A 23 -46.00 -20.74 40.91
C TYR A 23 -46.00 -20.90 39.38
N LEU A 24 -47.17 -21.07 38.76
CA LEU A 24 -47.29 -21.19 37.30
C LEU A 24 -46.88 -19.90 36.57
N ILE A 25 -47.27 -18.73 37.10
CA ILE A 25 -46.87 -17.43 36.54
C ILE A 25 -45.36 -17.27 36.64
N GLN A 26 -44.78 -17.52 37.82
CA GLN A 26 -43.35 -17.39 38.05
C GLN A 26 -42.55 -18.33 37.13
N ARG A 27 -42.97 -19.60 37.03
CA ARG A 27 -42.34 -20.58 36.14
C ARG A 27 -42.40 -20.15 34.66
N LYS A 28 -43.50 -19.54 34.22
CA LYS A 28 -43.64 -19.04 32.84
C LYS A 28 -42.75 -17.83 32.58
N ILE A 29 -42.66 -16.93 33.55
CA ILE A 29 -41.76 -15.76 33.52
C ILE A 29 -40.30 -16.23 33.44
N ASP A 30 -39.89 -17.12 34.33
CA ASP A 30 -38.52 -17.66 34.38
C ASP A 30 -38.16 -18.38 33.07
N SER A 31 -39.09 -19.19 32.53
CA SER A 31 -38.89 -19.85 31.24
C SER A 31 -38.72 -18.84 30.10
N TYR A 32 -39.56 -17.80 30.02
CA TYR A 32 -39.46 -16.79 28.97
C TYR A 32 -38.14 -16.01 29.05
N PHE A 33 -37.75 -15.60 30.26
CA PHE A 33 -36.49 -14.88 30.45
C PHE A 33 -35.27 -15.77 30.18
N ASN A 34 -35.28 -17.03 30.62
CA ASN A 34 -34.18 -17.96 30.34
C ASN A 34 -34.01 -18.20 28.83
N THR A 35 -35.10 -18.41 28.10
CA THR A 35 -35.04 -18.56 26.63
C THR A 35 -34.50 -17.30 25.98
N LYS A 36 -35.03 -16.12 26.33
CA LYS A 36 -34.57 -14.86 25.74
C LYS A 36 -33.10 -14.55 26.06
N LEU A 37 -32.65 -14.90 27.27
CA LEU A 37 -31.27 -14.72 27.70
C LEU A 37 -30.34 -15.68 26.95
N GLU A 38 -30.77 -16.93 26.75
CA GLU A 38 -30.03 -17.89 25.93
C GLU A 38 -29.94 -17.45 24.46
N ASP A 39 -31.04 -16.98 23.88
CA ASP A 39 -31.06 -16.43 22.52
C ASP A 39 -30.08 -15.25 22.38
N HIS A 40 -30.08 -14.31 23.34
CA HIS A 40 -29.13 -13.19 23.33
C HIS A 40 -27.68 -13.63 23.55
N LYS A 41 -27.41 -14.65 24.37
CA LYS A 41 -26.06 -15.22 24.50
C LYS A 41 -25.59 -15.85 23.20
N GLN A 42 -26.47 -16.59 22.52
CA GLN A 42 -26.18 -17.18 21.23
C GLN A 42 -25.91 -16.10 20.19
N GLU A 43 -26.76 -15.07 20.14
CA GLU A 43 -26.59 -13.92 19.24
C GLU A 43 -25.25 -13.20 19.49
N LEU A 44 -24.90 -12.91 20.75
CA LEU A 44 -23.61 -12.31 21.11
C LEU A 44 -22.43 -13.19 20.72
N THR A 45 -22.57 -14.51 20.86
CA THR A 45 -21.53 -15.48 20.46
C THR A 45 -21.31 -15.43 18.96
N VAL A 46 -22.39 -15.46 18.16
CA VAL A 46 -22.33 -15.35 16.70
C VAL A 46 -21.73 -14.01 16.26
N MET A 47 -22.13 -12.90 16.88
CA MET A 47 -21.53 -11.58 16.57
C MET A 47 -20.05 -11.54 16.91
N SER A 48 -19.63 -12.09 18.05
CA SER A 48 -18.23 -12.17 18.47
C SER A 48 -17.39 -13.00 17.51
N GLU A 49 -17.88 -14.16 17.09
CA GLU A 49 -17.21 -15.01 16.10
C GLU A 49 -17.08 -14.32 14.75
N LYS A 50 -18.12 -13.62 14.29
CA LYS A 50 -18.09 -12.83 13.06
C LYS A 50 -17.03 -11.72 13.13
N VAL A 51 -17.00 -10.95 14.21
CA VAL A 51 -16.00 -9.90 14.40
C VAL A 51 -14.58 -10.46 14.44
N LYS A 52 -14.36 -11.59 15.14
CA LYS A 52 -13.07 -12.28 15.14
C LYS A 52 -12.64 -12.68 13.74
N TYR A 53 -13.55 -13.29 12.97
CA TYR A 53 -13.29 -13.67 11.59
C TYR A 53 -12.91 -12.47 10.72
N ASP A 54 -13.68 -11.38 10.80
CA ASP A 54 -13.42 -10.16 10.01
C ASP A 54 -12.06 -9.52 10.38
N ILE A 55 -11.70 -9.50 11.66
CA ILE A 55 -10.39 -9.02 12.12
C ILE A 55 -9.27 -9.92 11.60
N SER A 56 -9.40 -11.24 11.76
CA SER A 56 -8.38 -12.19 11.26
C SER A 56 -8.18 -12.07 9.76
N LYS A 57 -9.27 -11.91 8.99
CA LYS A 57 -9.20 -11.70 7.55
C LYS A 57 -8.45 -10.41 7.20
N LYS A 58 -8.80 -9.29 7.85
CA LYS A 58 -8.11 -8.01 7.63
C LYS A 58 -6.63 -8.05 8.00
N LEU A 59 -6.28 -8.75 9.08
CA LEU A 59 -4.88 -8.95 9.48
C LEU A 59 -4.10 -9.76 8.43
N PHE A 60 -4.71 -10.84 7.91
CA PHE A 60 -4.11 -11.62 6.84
C PHE A 60 -3.91 -10.80 5.56
N ASP A 61 -4.93 -10.05 5.13
CA ASP A 61 -4.83 -9.18 3.96
C ASP A 61 -3.75 -8.09 4.15
N PHE A 62 -3.66 -7.52 5.35
CA PHE A 62 -2.64 -6.54 5.71
C PHE A 62 -1.23 -7.14 5.68
N GLU A 63 -1.03 -8.34 6.22
CA GLU A 63 0.25 -9.03 6.20
C GLU A 63 0.70 -9.35 4.78
N ALA A 64 -0.21 -9.82 3.93
CA ALA A 64 0.05 -10.08 2.51
C ALA A 64 0.44 -8.79 1.78
N TYR A 65 -0.27 -7.68 2.02
CA TYR A 65 0.05 -6.38 1.46
C TYR A 65 1.42 -5.87 1.93
N ALA A 66 1.70 -5.92 3.23
CA ALA A 66 2.98 -5.48 3.80
C ALA A 66 4.15 -6.31 3.25
N THR A 67 3.99 -7.63 3.17
CA THR A 67 4.99 -8.53 2.59
C THR A 67 5.29 -8.15 1.14
N LYS A 68 4.24 -7.91 0.33
CA LYS A 68 4.41 -7.50 -1.07
C LYS A 68 5.09 -6.14 -1.18
N LYS A 69 4.75 -5.17 -0.31
CA LYS A 69 5.41 -3.86 -0.22
C LYS A 69 6.92 -3.98 0.02
N HIS A 70 7.34 -4.84 0.94
CA HIS A 70 8.76 -5.11 1.23
C HIS A 70 9.53 -5.74 0.06
N ILE A 71 8.83 -6.41 -0.86
CA ILE A 71 9.43 -6.96 -2.09
C ILE A 71 9.48 -5.89 -3.19
N VAL A 72 8.36 -5.20 -3.42
CA VAL A 72 8.21 -4.24 -4.52
C VAL A 72 9.12 -3.03 -4.36
N TYR A 73 9.28 -2.49 -3.14
CA TYR A 73 9.99 -1.23 -2.94
C TYR A 73 11.47 -1.31 -3.31
N PRO A 74 12.26 -2.28 -2.80
CA PRO A 74 13.65 -2.42 -3.19
C PRO A 74 13.84 -2.69 -4.69
N GLU A 75 13.00 -3.56 -5.28
CA GLU A 75 13.06 -3.90 -6.69
C GLU A 75 12.77 -2.67 -7.57
N LEU A 76 11.69 -1.94 -7.28
CA LEU A 76 11.34 -0.71 -8.00
C LEU A 76 12.44 0.35 -7.87
N TYR A 77 13.00 0.54 -6.67
CA TYR A 77 14.13 1.45 -6.48
C TYR A 77 15.34 1.03 -7.34
N GLN A 78 15.66 -0.26 -7.37
CA GLN A 78 16.77 -0.79 -8.16
C GLN A 78 16.56 -0.52 -9.65
N HIS A 79 15.36 -0.73 -10.17
CA HIS A 79 14.98 -0.43 -11.55
C HIS A 79 15.18 1.05 -11.90
N VAL A 80 14.63 1.95 -11.09
CA VAL A 80 14.74 3.40 -11.33
C VAL A 80 16.20 3.86 -11.22
N PHE A 81 16.93 3.35 -10.22
CA PHE A 81 18.32 3.70 -10.00
C PHE A 81 19.24 3.19 -11.12
N SER A 82 19.03 1.97 -11.63
CA SER A 82 19.83 1.41 -12.72
C SER A 82 19.71 2.23 -14.00
N ILE A 83 18.50 2.67 -14.37
CA ILE A 83 18.28 3.56 -15.51
C ILE A 83 19.09 4.85 -15.35
N SER A 84 19.11 5.42 -14.14
CA SER A 84 19.85 6.65 -13.88
C SER A 84 21.37 6.48 -14.03
N ILE A 85 21.90 5.29 -13.71
CA ILE A 85 23.29 4.92 -13.94
C ILE A 85 23.55 4.76 -15.43
N GLU A 86 22.71 3.99 -16.14
CA GLU A 86 22.84 3.77 -17.58
C GLU A 86 22.80 5.09 -18.38
N ILE A 87 21.95 6.05 -17.98
CA ILE A 87 21.98 7.41 -18.53
C ILE A 87 23.33 8.06 -18.27
N THR A 88 23.81 8.03 -17.03
CA THR A 88 25.09 8.65 -16.67
C THR A 88 26.25 8.05 -17.48
N GLU A 89 26.24 6.74 -17.69
CA GLU A 89 27.21 6.03 -18.52
C GLU A 89 27.09 6.42 -20.00
N LEU A 90 25.88 6.50 -20.54
CA LEU A 90 25.61 6.96 -21.90
C LEU A 90 26.16 8.38 -22.12
N LEU A 91 25.89 9.30 -21.18
CA LEU A 91 26.40 10.67 -21.22
C LEU A 91 27.93 10.69 -21.15
N ALA A 92 28.54 9.90 -20.26
CA ALA A 92 29.99 9.83 -20.14
C ALA A 92 30.66 9.28 -21.41
N VAL A 93 30.07 8.25 -22.03
CA VAL A 93 30.54 7.72 -23.32
C VAL A 93 30.46 8.80 -24.39
N ALA A 94 29.36 9.54 -24.44
CA ALA A 94 29.18 10.60 -25.41
C ALA A 94 30.21 11.73 -25.22
N GLU A 95 30.50 12.10 -23.97
CA GLU A 95 31.51 13.12 -23.66
C GLU A 95 32.94 12.69 -24.00
N VAL A 96 33.36 11.50 -23.55
CA VAL A 96 34.75 11.04 -23.69
C VAL A 96 35.07 10.67 -25.13
N ARG A 97 34.16 10.00 -25.83
CA ARG A 97 34.43 9.46 -27.15
C ARG A 97 34.30 10.51 -28.25
N TYR A 98 33.50 11.55 -28.04
CA TYR A 98 33.26 12.58 -29.04
C TYR A 98 33.96 13.91 -28.72
N SER A 99 34.75 13.96 -27.65
CA SER A 99 35.53 15.14 -27.24
C SER A 99 34.67 16.40 -27.10
N TRP A 100 33.46 16.23 -26.59
CA TRP A 100 32.47 17.28 -26.50
C TRP A 100 32.88 18.33 -25.46
N GLU A 101 33.22 19.53 -25.95
CA GLU A 101 33.60 20.65 -25.10
C GLU A 101 32.47 20.97 -24.09
N PRO A 102 32.81 21.39 -22.86
CA PRO A 102 31.83 21.91 -21.92
C PRO A 102 31.03 23.05 -22.55
N ASP A 103 29.74 23.13 -22.23
CA ASP A 103 28.87 24.26 -22.61
C ASP A 103 28.68 24.50 -24.12
N THR A 104 28.92 23.47 -24.93
CA THR A 104 28.70 23.52 -26.38
C THR A 104 27.57 22.61 -26.82
N ILE A 105 26.91 23.03 -27.89
CA ILE A 105 25.87 22.28 -28.57
C ILE A 105 26.53 21.42 -29.65
N HIS A 106 26.32 20.11 -29.60
CA HIS A 106 26.96 19.17 -30.52
C HIS A 106 25.99 18.65 -31.58
N ASP A 107 26.45 18.70 -32.83
CA ASP A 107 25.72 18.17 -33.99
C ASP A 107 26.07 16.68 -34.17
N LEU A 108 25.10 15.81 -33.88
CA LEU A 108 25.24 14.35 -33.95
C LEU A 108 25.44 13.86 -35.39
N THR A 109 25.10 14.65 -36.41
CA THR A 109 25.33 14.26 -37.82
C THR A 109 26.81 14.18 -38.20
N LYS A 110 27.70 14.70 -37.36
CA LYS A 110 29.15 14.66 -37.55
C LYS A 110 29.80 13.37 -37.04
N LEU A 111 29.03 12.48 -36.40
CA LEU A 111 29.53 11.20 -35.93
C LEU A 111 29.89 10.28 -37.10
N SER A 112 30.89 9.42 -36.90
CA SER A 112 31.12 8.32 -37.84
C SER A 112 29.95 7.33 -37.77
N LYS A 113 29.68 6.60 -38.87
CA LYS A 113 28.62 5.57 -38.87
C LYS A 113 28.78 4.53 -37.76
N GLU A 114 30.01 4.17 -37.43
CA GLU A 114 30.31 3.21 -36.35
C GLU A 114 29.95 3.79 -34.98
N GLN A 115 30.32 5.05 -34.74
CA GLN A 115 29.98 5.78 -33.50
C GLN A 115 28.47 5.98 -33.35
N GLU A 116 27.82 6.37 -34.43
CA GLU A 116 26.36 6.52 -34.49
C GLU A 116 25.67 5.19 -34.16
N THR A 117 26.10 4.08 -34.77
CA THR A 117 25.53 2.75 -34.52
C THR A 117 25.67 2.34 -33.05
N GLU A 118 26.87 2.47 -32.46
CA GLU A 118 27.08 2.14 -31.04
C GLU A 118 26.22 3.00 -30.10
N LEU A 119 26.05 4.29 -30.41
CA LEU A 119 25.23 5.19 -29.62
C LEU A 119 23.75 4.79 -29.67
N TRP A 120 23.24 4.47 -30.87
CA TRP A 120 21.86 4.00 -31.05
C TRP A 120 21.60 2.66 -30.39
N ASP A 121 22.57 1.73 -30.41
CA ASP A 121 22.44 0.44 -29.73
C ASP A 121 22.29 0.64 -28.21
N LYS A 122 23.17 1.44 -27.59
CA LYS A 122 23.09 1.76 -26.16
C LYS A 122 21.81 2.48 -25.78
N LEU A 123 21.36 3.41 -26.63
CA LEU A 123 20.10 4.11 -26.40
C LEU A 123 18.91 3.15 -26.49
N THR A 124 18.92 2.24 -27.45
CA THR A 124 17.86 1.24 -27.62
C THR A 124 17.77 0.34 -26.39
N ASP A 125 18.90 -0.12 -25.87
CA ASP A 125 18.96 -0.92 -24.64
C ASP A 125 18.41 -0.14 -23.43
N LEU A 126 18.79 1.13 -23.29
CA LEU A 126 18.30 2.01 -22.24
C LEU A 126 16.78 2.23 -22.32
N LEU A 127 16.24 2.46 -23.53
CA LEU A 127 14.80 2.60 -23.75
C LEU A 127 14.04 1.32 -23.41
N ILE A 128 14.59 0.16 -23.75
CA ILE A 128 14.04 -1.14 -23.37
C ILE A 128 14.01 -1.30 -21.85
N ASN A 129 15.09 -0.93 -21.15
CA ASN A 129 15.17 -1.03 -19.69
C ASN A 129 14.24 -0.02 -19.00
N CYS A 130 14.11 1.19 -19.53
CA CYS A 130 13.16 2.19 -19.07
C CYS A 130 11.73 1.67 -19.18
N ARG A 131 11.36 1.10 -20.34
CA ARG A 131 10.03 0.51 -20.57
C ARG A 131 9.75 -0.67 -19.65
N LYS A 132 10.70 -1.58 -19.46
CA LYS A 132 10.55 -2.72 -18.52
C LYS A 132 10.30 -2.24 -17.10
N SER A 133 11.02 -1.20 -16.67
CA SER A 133 10.88 -0.64 -15.33
C SER A 133 9.54 0.10 -15.15
N LEU A 134 9.06 0.79 -16.19
CA LEU A 134 7.74 1.40 -16.18
C LEU A 134 6.63 0.33 -16.09
N MET A 135 6.74 -0.76 -16.86
CA MET A 135 5.78 -1.87 -16.77
C MET A 135 5.78 -2.49 -15.37
N TYR A 136 6.96 -2.71 -14.78
CA TYR A 136 7.06 -3.21 -13.40
C TYR A 136 6.38 -2.26 -12.40
N PHE A 137 6.56 -0.94 -12.57
CA PHE A 137 5.86 0.06 -11.77
C PHE A 137 4.34 -0.04 -11.93
N GLU A 138 3.82 -0.05 -13.16
CA GLU A 138 2.37 -0.13 -13.43
C GLU A 138 1.74 -1.40 -12.84
N GLU A 139 2.41 -2.55 -12.97
CA GLU A 139 1.94 -3.83 -12.42
C GLU A 139 1.89 -3.86 -10.89
N ASN A 140 2.73 -3.06 -10.23
CA ASN A 140 2.86 -3.06 -8.78
C ASN A 140 2.36 -1.76 -8.11
N GLU A 141 1.79 -0.83 -8.87
CA GLU A 141 1.38 0.48 -8.38
C GLU A 141 0.39 0.39 -7.22
N LEU A 142 -0.48 -0.62 -7.22
CA LEU A 142 -1.46 -0.85 -6.16
C LEU A 142 -0.83 -1.13 -4.77
N PHE A 143 0.44 -1.53 -4.73
CA PHE A 143 1.20 -1.79 -3.50
C PHE A 143 2.02 -0.57 -3.03
N LEU A 144 1.98 0.53 -3.77
CA LEU A 144 2.68 1.76 -3.46
C LEU A 144 1.75 2.73 -2.74
N SER A 145 2.30 3.63 -1.93
CA SER A 145 1.54 4.78 -1.45
C SER A 145 1.34 5.78 -2.59
N GLN A 146 0.32 6.63 -2.49
CA GLN A 146 0.06 7.67 -3.48
C GLN A 146 1.29 8.58 -3.69
N GLU A 147 1.96 8.98 -2.60
CA GLU A 147 3.15 9.84 -2.64
C GLU A 147 4.30 9.18 -3.41
N ILE A 148 4.57 7.90 -3.14
CA ILE A 148 5.61 7.15 -3.85
C ILE A 148 5.25 7.00 -5.34
N SER A 149 3.99 6.67 -5.65
CA SER A 149 3.54 6.53 -7.04
C SER A 149 3.72 7.82 -7.81
N ASP A 150 3.37 8.97 -7.21
CA ASP A 150 3.51 10.27 -7.86
C ASP A 150 4.98 10.63 -8.08
N GLN A 151 5.86 10.35 -7.11
CA GLN A 151 7.31 10.56 -7.29
C GLN A 151 7.90 9.67 -8.40
N VAL A 152 7.50 8.40 -8.48
CA VAL A 152 7.99 7.48 -9.51
C VAL A 152 7.50 7.89 -10.90
N ARG A 153 6.23 8.30 -11.04
CA ARG A 153 5.69 8.85 -12.29
C ARG A 153 6.45 10.10 -12.73
N GLU A 154 6.70 11.02 -11.79
CA GLU A 154 7.45 12.25 -12.07
C GLU A 154 8.86 11.94 -12.56
N ILE A 155 9.54 10.97 -11.95
CA ILE A 155 10.87 10.50 -12.40
C ILE A 155 10.79 9.93 -13.82
N PHE A 156 9.82 9.07 -14.13
CA PHE A 156 9.68 8.51 -15.48
C PHE A 156 9.34 9.58 -16.54
N VAL A 157 8.53 10.59 -16.19
CA VAL A 157 8.28 11.74 -17.06
C VAL A 157 9.57 12.50 -17.35
N ASP A 158 10.35 12.85 -16.32
CA ASP A 158 11.63 13.53 -16.48
C ASP A 158 12.64 12.70 -17.27
N LEU A 159 12.71 11.39 -17.03
CA LEU A 159 13.56 10.47 -17.77
C LEU A 159 13.20 10.46 -19.26
N ASN A 160 11.91 10.41 -19.58
CA ASN A 160 11.45 10.45 -20.96
C ASN A 160 11.74 11.80 -21.63
N THR A 161 11.57 12.91 -20.91
CA THR A 161 11.95 14.25 -21.38
C THR A 161 13.45 14.33 -21.66
N LEU A 162 14.29 13.88 -20.72
CA LEU A 162 15.74 13.83 -20.89
C LEU A 162 16.14 12.99 -22.11
N LEU A 163 15.55 11.80 -22.28
CA LEU A 163 15.84 10.93 -23.42
C LEU A 163 15.39 11.54 -24.76
N THR A 164 14.30 12.31 -24.75
CA THR A 164 13.86 13.06 -25.94
C THR A 164 14.84 14.18 -26.26
N ASN A 165 15.21 14.99 -25.25
CA ASN A 165 16.13 16.11 -25.39
C ASN A 165 17.55 15.68 -25.80
N LEU A 166 17.96 14.46 -25.47
CA LEU A 166 19.27 13.93 -25.87
C LEU A 166 19.44 13.81 -27.38
N PHE A 167 18.34 13.71 -28.14
CA PHE A 167 18.37 13.37 -29.56
C PHE A 167 17.40 14.20 -30.42
N GLU A 168 16.69 15.16 -29.85
CA GLU A 168 15.87 16.09 -30.61
C GLU A 168 16.74 16.87 -31.60
N ASP A 169 16.34 16.87 -32.87
CA ASP A 169 17.00 17.58 -33.98
C ASP A 169 18.49 17.26 -34.21
N HIS A 170 18.98 16.10 -33.76
CA HIS A 170 20.42 15.74 -33.82
C HIS A 170 21.33 16.71 -33.04
N VAL A 171 20.78 17.38 -32.03
CA VAL A 171 21.48 18.41 -31.27
C VAL A 171 21.59 17.99 -29.80
N TYR A 172 22.83 17.83 -29.32
CA TYR A 172 23.09 17.55 -27.91
C TYR A 172 23.45 18.83 -27.14
N ASP A 173 22.52 19.32 -26.30
CA ASP A 173 22.71 20.44 -25.38
C ASP A 173 23.19 19.96 -24.01
N LYS A 174 24.52 19.92 -23.83
CA LYS A 174 25.19 19.39 -22.63
C LYS A 174 24.74 20.08 -21.33
N PRO A 175 24.71 21.42 -21.20
CA PRO A 175 24.21 22.10 -20.01
C PRO A 175 22.80 21.67 -19.61
N THR A 176 21.88 21.60 -20.56
CA THR A 176 20.48 21.23 -20.32
C THR A 176 20.37 19.79 -19.84
N VAL A 177 21.00 18.86 -20.56
CA VAL A 177 21.06 17.43 -20.21
C VAL A 177 21.67 17.21 -18.83
N SER A 178 22.78 17.89 -18.53
CA SER A 178 23.47 17.76 -17.24
C SER A 178 22.60 18.26 -16.08
N LYS A 179 21.86 19.35 -16.30
CA LYS A 179 20.93 19.91 -15.31
C LYS A 179 19.77 18.94 -15.06
N GLU A 180 19.15 18.42 -16.11
CA GLU A 180 18.04 17.47 -16.02
C GLU A 180 18.46 16.16 -15.34
N SER A 181 19.61 15.60 -15.72
CA SER A 181 20.17 14.41 -15.07
C SER A 181 20.36 14.61 -13.56
N ARG A 182 20.90 15.76 -13.13
CA ARG A 182 21.02 16.10 -11.69
C ARG A 182 19.68 16.21 -10.99
N LEU A 183 18.66 16.77 -11.63
CA LEU A 183 17.31 16.87 -11.07
C LEU A 183 16.72 15.47 -10.83
N ILE A 184 16.84 14.58 -11.82
CA ILE A 184 16.39 13.19 -11.72
C ILE A 184 17.11 12.48 -10.57
N GLN A 185 18.44 12.59 -10.48
CA GLN A 185 19.21 12.00 -9.38
C GLN A 185 18.73 12.49 -8.01
N ASN A 186 18.44 13.78 -7.86
CA ASN A 186 17.90 14.32 -6.61
C ASN A 186 16.52 13.74 -6.28
N LYS A 187 15.63 13.56 -7.28
CA LYS A 187 14.33 12.91 -7.10
C LYS A 187 14.49 11.44 -6.68
N ILE A 188 15.43 10.70 -7.27
CA ILE A 188 15.74 9.31 -6.89
C ILE A 188 16.25 9.21 -5.44
N ILE A 189 17.11 10.14 -5.02
CA ILE A 189 17.58 10.22 -3.62
C ILE A 189 16.42 10.49 -2.67
N ARG A 190 15.46 11.36 -3.06
CA ARG A 190 14.25 11.62 -2.27
C ARG A 190 13.37 10.37 -2.20
N LEU A 191 13.13 9.70 -3.33
CA LEU A 191 12.37 8.47 -3.42
C LEU A 191 12.95 7.38 -2.50
N LYS A 192 14.28 7.23 -2.46
CA LYS A 192 14.96 6.32 -1.52
C LYS A 192 14.60 6.61 -0.06
N LYS A 193 14.55 7.89 0.32
CA LYS A 193 14.22 8.29 1.70
C LYS A 193 12.77 7.98 2.04
N GLU A 194 11.84 8.24 1.11
CA GLU A 194 10.43 7.90 1.33
C GLU A 194 10.21 6.38 1.38
N PHE A 195 10.87 5.60 0.51
CA PHE A 195 10.88 4.13 0.63
C PHE A 195 11.38 3.69 2.00
N HIS A 196 12.51 4.24 2.46
CA HIS A 196 13.05 3.88 3.76
C HIS A 196 12.08 4.23 4.89
N LYS A 197 11.51 5.44 4.88
CA LYS A 197 10.49 5.90 5.84
C LYS A 197 9.31 4.94 5.88
N GLU A 198 8.74 4.60 4.73
CA GLU A 198 7.56 3.73 4.64
C GLU A 198 7.83 2.27 5.01
N LEU A 199 9.04 1.76 4.77
CA LEU A 199 9.45 0.42 5.18
C LEU A 199 9.88 0.37 6.66
N SER A 200 10.29 1.50 7.23
CA SER A 200 10.74 1.61 8.63
C SER A 200 9.60 1.67 9.65
N TYR A 201 8.33 1.71 9.24
CA TYR A 201 7.14 1.75 10.12
C TYR A 201 6.93 0.50 11.00
N SER A 202 7.90 -0.42 11.08
CA SER A 202 8.04 -1.31 12.25
C SER A 202 8.51 -0.56 13.51
N HIS A 203 8.93 0.69 13.41
CA HIS A 203 8.83 1.66 14.50
C HIS A 203 7.43 2.28 14.48
N TYR A 204 6.50 1.60 15.16
CA TYR A 204 5.40 2.32 15.80
C TYR A 204 6.07 3.41 16.65
N GLU A 205 6.18 4.63 16.14
CA GLU A 205 6.12 5.78 17.01
C GLU A 205 4.78 5.62 17.72
N GLU A 206 4.82 5.12 18.96
CA GLU A 206 3.76 5.31 19.93
C GLU A 206 3.48 6.81 19.87
N ASN A 207 2.49 7.19 19.07
CA ASN A 207 1.93 8.51 19.16
C ASN A 207 1.47 8.58 20.60
N GLU A 208 2.23 9.30 21.43
CA GLU A 208 1.83 9.76 22.75
C GLU A 208 0.62 10.68 22.57
N VAL A 209 -0.50 10.13 22.14
CA VAL A 209 -1.80 10.70 22.44
C VAL A 209 -1.97 10.40 23.92
N LYS A 210 -1.43 11.32 24.74
CA LYS A 210 -1.78 11.43 26.16
C LYS A 210 -3.30 11.54 26.22
N VAL A 211 -3.92 10.44 26.66
CA VAL A 211 -5.34 10.35 27.03
C VAL A 211 -5.66 11.37 28.11
#